data_AF-A0A835VMZ2-F1
#
_entry.id   AF-A0A835VMZ2-F1
#
_cell.length_a   1.000
_cell.length_b   1.000
_cell.length_c   1.000
_cell.angle_alpha   90.00
_cell.angle_beta   90.00
_cell.angle_gamma   90.00
#
_symmetry.space_group_name_H-M   'P 1'
#
loop_
_entity.id
_entity.type
_entity.pdbx_description
1 polymer ?
#
loop_
_entity_poly.entity_id
_entity_poly.type
_entity_poly.pdbx_seq_one_letter_code
_entity_poly.pdbx_strand_id
1 'polypeptide(L)'
;MGKAKKGPKFVVLKKIVSSKTLRKCKEDVLNPKKKDVSKEKLPQNVPSISSALFFKHNSALGPPYLVIVDTNFINFFIQNKLDLEKGMMDCLYAKCTPCTRIVLWLNWKNWGGNIVLL
;
A
#
# COMPACT_ATOMS: atom_id res chain seq x y z
N MET A 1 -59.72 -17.21 14.53
CA MET A 1 -59.00 -16.89 15.79
C MET A 1 -57.68 -16.19 15.44
N GLY A 2 -57.65 -14.85 15.44
CA GLY A 2 -56.42 -14.08 15.20
C GLY A 2 -55.64 -13.88 16.51
N LYS A 3 -54.33 -14.20 16.51
CA LYS A 3 -53.48 -14.03 17.71
C LYS A 3 -53.28 -12.55 18.04
N ALA A 4 -53.35 -12.22 19.33
CA ALA A 4 -53.23 -10.85 19.83
C ALA A 4 -51.85 -10.23 19.49
N LYS A 5 -51.85 -8.98 19.02
CA LYS A 5 -50.63 -8.22 18.74
C LYS A 5 -49.94 -7.85 20.06
N LYS A 6 -48.65 -8.15 20.18
CA LYS A 6 -47.82 -7.74 21.33
C LYS A 6 -47.78 -6.21 21.41
N GLY A 7 -48.16 -5.67 22.55
CA GLY A 7 -48.19 -4.22 22.81
C GLY A 7 -46.79 -3.58 22.78
N PRO A 8 -46.72 -2.24 22.61
CA PRO A 8 -45.46 -1.51 22.62
C PRO A 8 -44.78 -1.63 23.98
N LYS A 9 -43.46 -1.84 23.98
CA LYS A 9 -42.66 -1.87 25.21
C LYS A 9 -42.50 -0.44 25.72
N PHE A 10 -42.99 -0.16 26.91
CA PHE A 10 -42.76 1.13 27.58
C PHE A 10 -41.28 1.25 27.95
N VAL A 11 -40.67 2.38 27.59
CA VAL A 11 -39.25 2.72 27.82
C VAL A 11 -38.28 1.81 27.03
N VAL A 12 -38.24 2.00 25.71
CA VAL A 12 -37.16 1.43 24.87
C VAL A 12 -35.97 2.39 24.89
N LEU A 13 -34.97 2.09 25.71
CA LEU A 13 -33.71 2.83 25.74
C LEU A 13 -32.77 2.36 24.62
N LYS A 14 -32.02 3.31 24.04
CA LYS A 14 -30.93 3.01 23.11
C LYS A 14 -29.88 2.19 23.84
N LYS A 15 -29.35 1.13 23.20
CA LYS A 15 -28.43 0.19 23.85
C LYS A 15 -27.08 0.87 24.10
N ILE A 16 -26.84 1.31 25.34
CA ILE A 16 -25.59 1.94 25.77
C ILE A 16 -24.59 0.83 26.11
N VAL A 17 -23.33 1.03 25.71
CA VAL A 17 -22.23 0.10 25.99
C VAL A 17 -22.06 -0.05 27.51
N SER A 18 -22.13 -1.28 28.01
CA SER A 18 -21.97 -1.59 29.43
C SER A 18 -20.51 -1.48 29.86
N SER A 19 -20.26 -1.11 31.12
CA SER A 19 -18.91 -1.09 31.69
C SER A 19 -18.20 -2.45 31.59
N LYS A 20 -18.95 -3.57 31.58
CA LYS A 20 -18.41 -4.93 31.39
C LYS A 20 -17.87 -5.16 29.97
N THR A 21 -18.53 -4.64 28.94
CA THR A 21 -18.07 -4.77 27.55
C THR A 21 -16.85 -3.90 27.28
N LEU A 22 -16.76 -2.73 27.89
CA LEU A 22 -15.55 -1.88 27.83
C LEU A 22 -14.34 -2.52 28.52
N ARG A 23 -14.56 -3.21 29.66
CA ARG A 23 -13.48 -3.94 30.35
C ARG A 23 -12.95 -5.08 29.50
N LYS A 24 -13.83 -5.86 28.87
CA LYS A 24 -13.44 -6.98 28.00
C LYS A 24 -12.61 -6.52 26.80
N CYS A 25 -13.06 -5.48 26.09
CA CYS A 25 -12.28 -4.89 24.99
C CYS A 25 -10.93 -4.34 25.45
N LYS A 26 -10.85 -3.74 26.65
CA LYS A 26 -9.57 -3.31 27.22
C LYS A 26 -8.66 -4.49 27.57
N GLU A 27 -9.21 -5.58 28.07
CA GLU A 27 -8.47 -6.79 28.45
C GLU A 27 -7.94 -7.57 27.24
N ASP A 28 -8.65 -7.53 26.11
CA ASP A 28 -8.21 -8.10 24.83
C ASP A 28 -7.12 -7.24 24.15
N VAL A 29 -7.15 -5.92 24.34
CA VAL A 29 -6.11 -4.99 23.85
C VAL A 29 -4.87 -4.98 24.76
N LEU A 30 -5.06 -5.19 26.06
CA LEU A 30 -4.00 -5.15 27.09
C LEU A 30 -3.44 -6.52 27.49
N ASN A 31 -3.80 -7.62 26.80
CA ASN A 31 -3.15 -8.92 26.98
C ASN A 31 -2.08 -9.16 25.89
N PRO A 32 -0.84 -8.67 26.06
CA PRO A 32 0.29 -9.06 25.22
C PRO A 32 0.72 -10.52 25.47
N LYS A 33 0.32 -11.14 26.59
CA LYS A 33 0.86 -12.41 27.10
C LYS A 33 0.27 -13.71 26.52
N LYS A 34 -0.74 -13.65 25.65
CA LYS A 34 -1.19 -14.85 24.90
C LYS A 34 -0.39 -15.12 23.62
N LYS A 35 0.65 -14.32 23.33
CA LYS A 35 1.49 -14.44 22.13
C LYS A 35 2.85 -15.12 22.37
N ASP A 36 3.11 -15.69 23.55
CA ASP A 36 4.48 -15.98 23.98
C ASP A 36 4.80 -17.48 24.17
N VAL A 37 4.05 -18.39 23.53
CA VAL A 37 4.46 -19.82 23.41
C VAL A 37 4.76 -20.23 21.97
N SER A 38 4.32 -19.43 20.98
CA SER A 38 4.62 -19.69 19.56
C SER A 38 5.83 -18.94 19.01
N LYS A 39 6.37 -17.96 19.75
CA LYS A 39 7.52 -17.14 19.30
C LYS A 39 8.88 -17.84 19.41
N GLU A 40 9.03 -18.84 20.27
CA GLU A 40 10.30 -19.59 20.41
C GLU A 40 10.65 -20.45 19.20
N LYS A 41 9.69 -20.69 18.29
CA LYS A 41 9.92 -21.42 17.03
C LYS A 41 9.62 -20.59 15.79
N LEU A 42 9.58 -19.25 15.90
CA LEU A 42 9.50 -18.43 14.69
C LEU A 42 10.89 -18.36 14.07
N PRO A 43 11.06 -18.75 12.80
CA PRO A 43 12.33 -18.58 12.13
C PRO A 43 12.72 -17.11 12.17
N GLN A 44 13.96 -16.83 12.57
CA GLN A 44 14.48 -15.47 12.56
C GLN A 44 14.44 -14.97 11.10
N ASN A 45 13.60 -13.96 10.84
CA ASN A 45 13.56 -13.31 9.54
C ASN A 45 14.80 -12.42 9.40
N VAL A 46 15.94 -13.04 9.09
CA VAL A 46 17.15 -12.31 8.71
C VAL A 46 17.04 -12.03 7.22
N PRO A 47 16.99 -10.77 6.79
CA PRO A 47 16.97 -10.46 5.36
C PRO A 47 18.30 -10.90 4.75
N SER A 48 18.23 -11.79 3.76
CA SER A 48 19.40 -12.18 2.98
C SER A 48 19.75 -11.08 1.98
N ILE A 49 21.04 -10.82 1.83
CA ILE A 49 21.55 -9.89 0.82
C ILE A 49 21.50 -10.62 -0.53
N SER A 50 21.09 -9.91 -1.58
CA SER A 50 21.07 -10.46 -2.94
C SER A 50 22.48 -10.82 -3.39
N SER A 51 22.64 -11.99 -4.03
CA SER A 51 23.90 -12.42 -4.64
C SER A 51 24.38 -11.51 -5.78
N ALA A 52 23.49 -10.67 -6.33
CA ALA A 52 23.82 -9.70 -7.35
C ALA A 52 24.59 -8.47 -6.82
N LEU A 53 24.65 -8.28 -5.49
CA LEU A 53 25.32 -7.14 -4.86
C LEU A 53 26.77 -7.49 -4.48
N PHE A 54 27.74 -6.89 -5.16
CA PHE A 54 29.13 -6.85 -4.72
C PHE A 54 29.33 -5.62 -3.82
N PHE A 55 29.33 -5.83 -2.50
CA PHE A 55 29.24 -4.77 -1.50
C PHE A 55 28.02 -3.86 -1.71
N LYS A 56 28.19 -2.73 -2.42
CA LYS A 56 27.12 -1.79 -2.79
C LYS A 56 26.87 -1.72 -4.30
N HIS A 57 27.73 -2.34 -5.10
CA HIS A 57 27.61 -2.36 -6.56
C HIS A 57 26.67 -3.48 -6.99
N ASN A 58 25.70 -3.16 -7.85
CA ASN A 58 24.76 -4.14 -8.38
C ASN A 58 25.20 -4.59 -9.78
N SER A 59 25.79 -5.78 -9.87
CA SER A 59 26.28 -6.34 -11.13
C SER A 59 25.16 -6.78 -12.08
N ALA A 60 23.90 -6.84 -11.61
CA ALA A 60 22.76 -7.20 -12.44
C ALA A 60 22.22 -6.03 -13.28
N LEU A 61 22.71 -4.80 -13.06
CA LEU A 61 22.32 -3.63 -13.84
C LEU A 61 23.12 -3.59 -15.15
N GLY A 62 22.55 -4.12 -16.22
CA GLY A 62 23.10 -4.03 -17.57
C GLY A 62 22.03 -3.58 -18.59
N PRO A 63 22.44 -3.14 -19.79
CA PRO A 63 21.51 -2.85 -20.88
C PRO A 63 20.78 -4.13 -21.35
N PRO A 64 19.46 -4.08 -21.65
CA PRO A 64 18.57 -2.93 -21.57
C PRO A 64 18.11 -2.60 -20.14
N TYR A 65 18.21 -1.32 -19.76
CA TYR A 65 17.81 -0.89 -18.42
C TYR A 65 16.29 -0.83 -18.27
N LEU A 66 15.80 -1.39 -17.18
CA LEU A 66 14.40 -1.30 -16.77
C LEU A 66 14.28 -0.20 -15.71
N VAL A 67 13.71 0.94 -16.11
CA VAL A 67 13.59 2.12 -15.25
C VAL A 67 12.16 2.21 -14.74
N ILE A 68 11.96 2.15 -13.42
CA ILE A 68 10.63 2.33 -12.83
C ILE A 68 10.36 3.83 -12.75
N VAL A 69 9.24 4.26 -13.30
CA VAL A 69 8.89 5.69 -13.40
C VAL A 69 7.70 6.02 -12.49
N ASP A 70 7.83 7.11 -11.75
CA ASP A 70 6.79 7.65 -10.87
C ASP A 70 5.98 8.77 -11.53
N THR A 71 4.80 9.08 -10.98
CA THR A 71 3.89 10.13 -11.48
C THR A 71 4.53 11.51 -11.44
N ASN A 72 5.28 11.82 -10.38
CA ASN A 72 5.98 13.11 -10.27
C ASN A 72 7.03 13.28 -11.36
N PHE A 73 7.72 12.19 -11.72
CA PHE A 73 8.72 12.21 -12.78
C PHE A 73 8.06 12.46 -14.14
N ILE A 74 6.92 11.82 -14.40
CA ILE A 74 6.13 12.05 -15.62
C ILE A 74 5.67 13.52 -15.69
N ASN A 75 5.20 14.09 -14.59
CA ASN A 75 4.78 15.50 -14.56
C ASN A 75 5.94 16.46 -14.87
N PHE A 76 7.15 16.17 -14.38
CA PHE A 76 8.34 16.96 -14.68
C PHE A 76 8.72 16.88 -16.16
N PHE A 77 8.63 15.71 -16.78
CA PHE A 77 8.88 15.55 -18.21
C PHE A 77 7.86 16.29 -19.07
N ILE A 78 6.59 16.28 -18.68
CA ILE A 78 5.52 17.03 -19.38
C ILE A 78 5.74 18.54 -19.27
N GLN A 79 6.06 19.05 -18.08
CA GLN A 79 6.31 20.49 -17.88
C GLN A 79 7.50 21.00 -18.69
N ASN A 80 8.58 20.21 -18.75
CA ASN A 80 9.79 20.57 -19.48
C ASN A 80 9.74 20.19 -20.98
N LYS A 81 8.62 19.62 -21.46
CA LYS A 81 8.43 19.17 -22.85
C LYS A 81 9.54 18.20 -23.32
N LEU A 82 9.97 17.31 -22.43
CA LEU A 82 10.98 16.31 -22.72
C LEU A 82 10.33 14.97 -23.09
N ASP A 83 10.85 14.31 -24.12
CA ASP A 83 10.48 12.94 -24.46
C ASP A 83 11.11 11.98 -23.45
N LEU A 84 10.29 11.19 -22.76
CA LEU A 84 10.73 10.27 -21.70
C LEU A 84 11.77 9.25 -22.21
N GLU A 85 11.53 8.64 -23.36
CA GLU A 85 12.40 7.59 -23.92
C GLU A 85 13.75 8.14 -24.38
N LYS A 86 13.74 9.24 -25.15
CA LYS A 86 14.97 9.90 -25.62
C LYS A 86 15.79 10.44 -24.45
N GLY A 87 15.15 11.12 -23.51
CA GLY A 87 15.84 11.67 -22.34
C GLY A 87 16.53 10.58 -21.50
N MET A 88 15.90 9.41 -21.34
CA MET A 88 16.54 8.29 -20.63
C MET A 88 17.70 7.69 -21.42
N MET A 89 17.58 7.57 -22.74
CA MET A 89 18.67 7.07 -23.59
C MET A 89 19.87 8.02 -23.59
N ASP A 90 19.63 9.33 -23.63
CA ASP A 90 20.70 10.35 -23.62
C ASP A 90 21.40 10.42 -22.25
N CYS A 91 20.70 10.14 -21.15
CA CYS A 91 21.31 10.10 -19.81
C CYS A 91 22.17 8.85 -19.56
N LEU A 92 21.69 7.68 -19.99
CA LEU A 92 22.33 6.39 -19.68
C LEU A 92 23.18 5.83 -20.83
N TYR A 93 23.14 6.46 -22.02
CA TYR A 93 23.81 6.03 -23.26
C TYR A 93 23.52 4.56 -23.62
N ALA A 94 22.33 4.08 -23.27
CA ALA A 94 21.92 2.70 -23.43
C ALA A 94 20.41 2.61 -23.66
N LYS A 95 19.96 1.48 -24.22
CA LYS A 95 18.54 1.21 -24.40
C LYS A 95 17.82 1.13 -23.05
N CYS A 96 16.84 2.01 -22.84
CA CYS A 96 16.06 2.09 -21.62
C CYS A 96 14.59 1.79 -21.92
N THR A 97 13.97 0.94 -21.10
CA THR A 97 12.53 0.65 -21.18
C THR A 97 11.87 1.16 -19.89
N PRO A 98 11.09 2.26 -19.96
CA PRO A 98 10.39 2.78 -18.80
C PRO A 98 9.22 1.85 -18.43
N CYS A 99 9.20 1.41 -17.17
CA CYS A 99 8.15 0.58 -16.60
C CYS A 99 7.30 1.41 -15.64
N THR A 100 6.05 1.67 -16.02
CA THR A 100 5.06 2.26 -15.11
C THR A 100 4.47 1.17 -14.23
N ARG A 101 4.46 1.36 -12.90
CA ARG A 101 3.78 0.43 -11.99
C ARG A 101 2.27 0.46 -12.25
N ILE A 102 1.61 -0.70 -12.22
CA ILE A 102 0.14 -0.81 -12.37
C ILE A 102 -0.63 0.11 -11.41
N VAL A 103 -0.15 0.24 -10.17
CA VAL A 103 -0.76 1.12 -9.16
C VAL A 103 -0.70 2.60 -9.56
N LEU A 104 0.31 2.99 -10.33
CA LEU A 104 0.46 4.35 -10.86
C LEU A 104 -0.62 4.64 -11.89
N TRP A 105 -0.86 3.69 -12.80
CA TRP A 105 -1.90 3.79 -13.82
C TRP A 105 -3.30 3.82 -13.21
N LEU A 106 -3.51 3.06 -12.12
CA LEU A 106 -4.77 3.07 -11.38
C LEU A 106 -5.01 4.42 -10.68
N ASN A 107 -3.97 4.96 -10.03
CA ASN A 107 -4.05 6.29 -9.41
C ASN A 107 -4.26 7.38 -10.48
N TRP A 108 -3.57 7.30 -11.61
CA TRP A 108 -3.76 8.23 -12.72
C TRP A 108 -5.20 8.24 -13.24
N LYS A 109 -5.81 7.06 -13.41
CA LYS A 109 -7.24 6.95 -13.75
C LYS A 109 -8.16 7.55 -12.67
N ASN A 110 -7.82 7.36 -11.39
CA ASN A 110 -8.58 7.91 -10.27
C ASN A 110 -8.43 9.44 -10.11
N TRP A 111 -7.35 10.02 -10.63
CA TRP A 111 -7.15 11.47 -10.72
C TRP A 111 -7.94 12.11 -11.88
N GLY A 112 -8.76 11.32 -12.59
CA GLY A 112 -9.66 11.72 -13.67
C GLY A 112 -10.75 12.68 -13.21
N GLY A 113 -10.38 13.96 -13.09
CA GLY A 113 -11.30 15.08 -12.95
C GLY A 113 -10.68 16.45 -13.27
N ASN A 114 -9.36 16.62 -13.20
CA ASN A 114 -8.70 17.92 -13.45
C ASN A 114 -7.36 17.79 -14.19
N ILE A 115 -7.34 17.08 -15.31
CA ILE A 115 -6.27 17.25 -16.30
C ILE A 115 -6.93 17.82 -17.56
N VAL A 116 -7.16 19.12 -17.47
CA VAL A 116 -7.41 20.00 -18.60
C VAL A 116 -6.16 19.94 -19.47
N LEU A 117 -6.36 19.53 -20.71
CA LEU A 117 -5.47 19.81 -21.84
C LEU A 117 -5.16 21.32 -21.85
N LEU A 118 -3.94 21.68 -21.46
CA LEU A 118 -3.24 22.92 -21.82
C LEU A 118 -1.74 22.62 -21.90
#